data_AF-A0A960TBW1-F1
#
_entry.id   AF-A0A960TBW1-F1
#
_cell.length_a   1.000
_cell.length_b   1.000
_cell.length_c   1.000
_cell.angle_alpha   90.00
_cell.angle_beta   90.00
_cell.angle_gamma   90.00
#
_symmetry.space_group_name_H-M   'P 1'
#
loop_
_entity.id
_entity.type
_entity.pdbx_description
1 polymer ?
#
loop_
_entity_poly.entity_id
_entity_poly.type
_entity_poly.pdbx_seq_one_letter_code
_entity_poly.pdbx_strand_id
1 'polypeptide(L)'
;MITYRYGPYEPDRDGPWNMDRLMSVLSEMVMRYDMQLDDALRELINRGLPVNLFLKEGGMDDLVGQFMEQLDEQINQVQQQFQIDSAIDETRESMHRSQKKTEELLKKFPELQNQLKDAAERQSSDELYRMKWDMVKKSGQKDLGQRIARVQKDLEDLNTLQEGQKRFRFTGDQPLSRKEALDLLRQLADMEDLKQSMQQAQANGDLFNFDLEKLARYLGPESYQEFLERRERIMENLRKLMEEQGQVVTDQDSGEMKLSPASVRRIGRRALEEIFAALKSDDTGANITAEEGEGEQVSTESRPIEYGDSIHALDISSTLINAFIRTGSNRPGFRDIEIFKSRGQARSATVVLLDMSGSMMRADRFYYAKRMVMALDALIREDYKDDRLMVVGFGTFARSYSPAEIPSLQPFPVTMFDPHIRLRLDASNEESMEYAPLYFTNLQRGLSLSRKLLGSGETRNKQIILITDGVPTAHFEEGTLHINYPPSPGDFEFALRETKAATDDGVVINTFLLTSDWEFSYFGDESFIQQFAKHSQGRIFYPHPRQMDRMVLVDFIQNKKTLI
;
A
#
# COMPACT_ATOMS: atom_id res chain seq x y z
N MET A 1 42.52 -1.30 -14.58
CA MET A 1 41.78 -1.66 -13.35
C MET A 1 40.78 -0.55 -13.12
N ILE A 2 39.53 -0.73 -13.57
CA ILE A 2 38.46 0.26 -13.38
C ILE A 2 37.77 -0.12 -12.09
N THR A 3 38.02 0.64 -11.04
CA THR A 3 37.44 0.43 -9.71
C THR A 3 36.15 1.23 -9.62
N TYR A 4 35.00 0.54 -9.57
CA TYR A 4 33.73 1.16 -9.21
C TYR A 4 33.61 1.17 -7.68
N ARG A 5 33.51 2.35 -7.08
CA ARG A 5 33.11 2.53 -5.68
C ARG A 5 31.60 2.69 -5.65
N TYR A 6 30.90 1.73 -5.07
CA TYR A 6 29.49 1.89 -4.74
C TYR A 6 29.37 2.81 -3.52
N GLY A 7 28.50 3.82 -3.63
CA GLY A 7 28.03 4.58 -2.47
C GLY A 7 27.02 3.77 -1.67
N PRO A 8 26.73 4.14 -0.41
CA PRO A 8 25.64 3.56 0.35
C PRO A 8 24.32 3.76 -0.42
N TYR A 9 23.46 2.73 -0.39
CA TYR A 9 22.09 2.81 -0.90
C TYR A 9 21.35 3.95 -0.20
N GLU A 10 21.16 5.07 -0.89
CA GLU A 10 20.14 6.04 -0.54
C GLU A 10 18.83 5.53 -1.14
N PRO A 11 17.75 5.33 -0.35
CA PRO A 11 16.43 5.13 -0.94
C PRO A 11 16.18 6.29 -1.90
N ASP A 12 15.62 6.02 -3.08
CA ASP A 12 15.30 7.07 -4.05
C ASP A 12 14.66 8.24 -3.31
N ARG A 13 15.39 9.36 -3.24
CA ARG A 13 14.80 10.62 -2.80
C ARG A 13 13.62 10.82 -3.74
N ASP A 14 12.42 10.84 -3.18
CA ASP A 14 11.16 11.02 -3.87
C ASP A 14 11.32 12.00 -5.04
N GLY A 15 11.51 11.47 -6.25
CA GLY A 15 11.68 12.27 -7.45
C GLY A 15 10.43 13.12 -7.69
N PRO A 16 10.50 14.18 -8.52
CA PRO A 16 9.31 14.98 -8.81
C PRO A 16 8.15 14.09 -9.29
N TRP A 17 6.93 14.44 -8.87
CA TRP A 17 5.74 13.70 -9.32
C TRP A 17 5.64 13.72 -10.84
N ASN A 18 5.42 12.54 -11.41
CA ASN A 18 5.15 12.30 -12.81
C ASN A 18 4.12 11.16 -12.93
N MET A 19 3.63 10.88 -14.15
CA MET A 19 2.61 9.85 -14.35
C MET A 19 3.10 8.47 -13.89
N ASP A 20 4.35 8.12 -14.15
CA ASP A 20 4.91 6.82 -13.74
C ASP A 20 4.94 6.66 -12.22
N ARG A 21 5.32 7.70 -11.49
CA ARG A 21 5.30 7.72 -10.02
C ARG A 21 3.88 7.65 -9.48
N LEU A 22 2.95 8.41 -10.06
CA LEU A 22 1.53 8.34 -9.74
C LEU A 22 0.99 6.92 -9.88
N MET A 23 1.22 6.30 -11.03
CA MET A 23 0.77 4.93 -11.29
C MET A 23 1.45 3.93 -10.35
N SER A 24 2.73 4.10 -10.04
CA SER A 24 3.44 3.23 -9.09
C SER A 24 2.83 3.30 -7.70
N VAL A 25 2.59 4.51 -7.17
CA VAL A 25 2.02 4.69 -5.83
C VAL A 25 0.57 4.21 -5.78
N LEU A 26 -0.23 4.53 -6.79
CA LEU A 26 -1.60 4.03 -6.93
C LEU A 26 -1.63 2.51 -6.94
N SER A 27 -0.76 1.89 -7.72
CA SER A 27 -0.69 0.43 -7.82
C SER A 27 -0.27 -0.21 -6.51
N GLU A 28 0.69 0.39 -5.79
CA GLU A 28 1.05 -0.07 -4.45
C GLU A 28 -0.13 0.04 -3.49
N MET A 29 -0.89 1.13 -3.53
CA MET A 29 -2.07 1.30 -2.69
C MET A 29 -3.17 0.29 -3.00
N VAL A 30 -3.48 0.06 -4.28
CA VAL A 30 -4.44 -0.95 -4.73
C VAL A 30 -3.98 -2.35 -4.31
N MET A 31 -2.71 -2.67 -4.50
CA MET A 31 -2.20 -4.00 -4.20
C MET A 31 -2.08 -4.27 -2.70
N ARG A 32 -1.69 -3.27 -1.90
CA ARG A 32 -1.34 -3.45 -0.48
C ARG A 32 -2.49 -3.19 0.47
N TYR A 33 -3.28 -2.15 0.20
CA TYR A 33 -4.40 -1.74 1.05
C TYR A 33 -5.75 -2.22 0.52
N ASP A 34 -5.75 -3.01 -0.55
CA ASP A 34 -6.95 -3.56 -1.19
C ASP A 34 -8.01 -2.48 -1.48
N MET A 35 -7.53 -1.32 -1.91
CA MET A 35 -8.37 -0.18 -2.28
C MET A 35 -8.79 -0.28 -3.75
N GLN A 36 -9.99 0.21 -4.07
CA GLN A 36 -10.33 0.49 -5.46
C GLN A 36 -9.42 1.59 -6.00
N LEU A 37 -9.12 1.57 -7.29
CA LEU A 37 -8.18 2.54 -7.88
C LEU A 37 -8.68 3.98 -7.75
N ASP A 38 -10.00 4.18 -7.82
CA ASP A 38 -10.66 5.46 -7.58
C ASP A 38 -10.48 5.97 -6.14
N ASP A 39 -10.65 5.09 -5.16
CA ASP A 39 -10.47 5.41 -3.75
C ASP A 39 -9.00 5.69 -3.44
N ALA A 40 -8.08 4.93 -4.04
CA ALA A 40 -6.65 5.17 -3.93
C ALA A 40 -6.26 6.54 -4.49
N LEU A 41 -6.84 6.94 -5.62
CA LEU A 41 -6.61 8.27 -6.20
C LEU A 41 -7.17 9.39 -5.32
N ARG A 42 -8.38 9.22 -4.77
CA ARG A 42 -8.97 10.17 -3.80
C ARG A 42 -8.10 10.32 -2.56
N GLU A 43 -7.64 9.20 -2.01
CA GLU A 43 -6.77 9.19 -0.83
C GLU A 43 -5.41 9.86 -1.11
N LEU A 44 -4.82 9.64 -2.28
CA LEU A 44 -3.59 10.34 -2.66
C LEU A 44 -3.79 11.85 -2.77
N ILE A 45 -4.93 12.28 -3.32
CA ILE A 45 -5.26 13.69 -3.46
C ILE A 45 -5.47 14.33 -2.09
N ASN A 46 -6.14 13.63 -1.16
CA ASN A 46 -6.28 14.07 0.22
C ASN A 46 -4.94 14.12 0.97
N ARG A 47 -3.98 13.26 0.63
CA ARG A 47 -2.61 13.25 1.18
C ARG A 47 -1.65 14.24 0.51
N GLY A 48 -2.17 15.07 -0.40
CA GLY A 48 -1.41 16.13 -1.02
C GLY A 48 -0.69 15.77 -2.29
N LEU A 49 -1.31 14.93 -3.13
CA LEU A 49 -0.88 14.80 -4.53
C LEU A 49 -0.95 16.19 -5.18
N PRO A 50 0.17 16.72 -5.71
CA PRO A 50 0.18 18.01 -6.38
C PRO A 50 -0.45 17.91 -7.76
N VAL A 51 -1.79 17.93 -7.80
CA VAL A 51 -2.56 17.63 -9.02
C VAL A 51 -2.26 18.61 -10.16
N ASN A 52 -1.85 19.84 -9.84
CA ASN A 52 -1.46 20.85 -10.83
C ASN A 52 -0.20 20.47 -11.62
N LEU A 53 0.62 19.52 -11.15
CA LEU A 53 1.72 18.97 -11.95
C LEU A 53 1.21 18.11 -13.12
N PHE A 54 0.01 17.57 -13.01
CA PHE A 54 -0.62 16.74 -14.03
C PHE A 54 -1.60 17.53 -14.90
N LEU A 55 -2.28 18.53 -14.32
CA LEU A 55 -3.29 19.34 -14.98
C LEU A 55 -2.87 20.83 -14.95
N LYS A 56 -2.42 21.34 -16.10
CA LYS A 56 -2.06 22.77 -16.28
C LYS A 56 -3.28 23.69 -16.40
N GLU A 57 -4.44 23.15 -16.71
CA GLU A 57 -5.69 23.89 -16.90
C GLU A 57 -6.73 23.41 -15.88
N GLY A 58 -7.29 24.33 -15.09
CA GLY A 58 -8.26 23.98 -14.06
C GLY A 58 -8.42 24.96 -12.90
N GLY A 59 -7.52 25.94 -12.71
CA GLY A 59 -7.74 27.13 -11.88
C GLY A 59 -8.03 26.88 -10.39
N MET A 60 -7.47 25.82 -9.80
CA MET A 60 -7.55 25.62 -8.35
C MET A 60 -6.68 26.62 -7.60
N ASP A 61 -5.49 26.92 -8.14
CA ASP A 61 -4.62 27.99 -7.65
C ASP A 61 -5.36 29.34 -7.64
N ASP A 62 -6.10 29.63 -8.71
CA ASP A 62 -6.89 30.87 -8.84
C ASP A 62 -8.02 30.91 -7.81
N LEU A 63 -8.74 29.79 -7.62
CA LEU A 63 -9.83 29.70 -6.65
C LEU A 63 -9.31 29.85 -5.21
N VAL A 64 -8.22 29.18 -4.86
CA VAL A 64 -7.58 29.32 -3.55
C VAL A 64 -7.04 30.74 -3.36
N GLY A 65 -6.48 31.34 -4.42
CA GLY A 65 -6.09 32.76 -4.44
C GLY A 65 -7.27 33.69 -4.14
N GLN A 66 -8.41 33.50 -4.80
CA GLN A 66 -9.64 34.27 -4.56
C GLN A 66 -10.15 34.10 -3.12
N PHE A 67 -10.09 32.89 -2.56
CA PHE A 67 -10.47 32.66 -1.16
C PHE A 67 -9.56 33.40 -0.19
N MET A 68 -8.24 33.42 -0.44
CA MET A 68 -7.31 34.20 0.38
C MET A 68 -7.58 35.71 0.29
N GLU A 69 -7.90 36.22 -0.91
CA GLU A 69 -8.28 37.63 -1.11
C GLU A 69 -9.58 37.95 -0.35
N GLN A 70 -10.60 37.09 -0.42
CA GLN A 70 -11.85 37.27 0.33
C GLN A 70 -11.63 37.24 1.84
N LEU A 71 -10.77 36.35 2.34
CA LEU A 71 -10.40 36.33 3.77
C LEU A 71 -9.70 37.63 4.17
N ASP A 72 -8.79 38.15 3.35
CA ASP A 72 -8.15 39.44 3.59
C ASP A 72 -9.15 40.60 3.61
N GLU A 73 -10.11 40.61 2.69
CA GLU A 73 -11.19 41.60 2.69
C GLU A 73 -12.02 41.52 3.97
N GLN A 74 -12.45 40.34 4.40
CA GLN A 74 -13.20 40.16 5.65
C GLN A 74 -12.39 40.59 6.88
N ILE A 75 -11.13 40.18 6.97
CA ILE A 75 -10.21 40.55 8.06
C ILE A 75 -10.03 42.08 8.10
N ASN A 76 -9.89 42.73 6.94
CA ASN A 76 -9.76 44.18 6.84
C ASN A 76 -11.06 44.91 7.19
N GLN A 77 -12.21 44.41 6.76
CA GLN A 77 -13.52 44.97 7.09
C GLN A 77 -13.77 44.94 8.61
N VAL A 78 -13.48 43.82 9.26
CA VAL A 78 -13.58 43.67 10.71
C VAL A 78 -12.67 44.67 11.43
N GLN A 79 -11.41 44.79 10.98
CA GLN A 79 -10.45 45.74 11.56
C GLN A 79 -10.88 47.21 11.40
N GLN A 80 -11.52 47.56 10.28
CA GLN A 80 -12.00 48.91 10.01
C GLN A 80 -13.33 49.24 10.70
N GLN A 81 -14.11 48.24 11.08
CA GLN A 81 -15.42 48.47 11.71
C GLN A 81 -15.30 48.60 13.24
N PHE A 82 -14.48 47.74 13.87
CA PHE A 82 -14.46 47.58 15.32
C PHE A 82 -13.20 48.12 15.99
N GLN A 83 -13.34 48.47 17.27
CA GLN A 83 -12.24 48.76 18.19
C GLN A 83 -12.35 47.90 19.46
N ILE A 84 -11.21 47.48 20.00
CA ILE A 84 -11.13 46.60 21.18
C ILE A 84 -10.61 47.30 22.44
N ASP A 85 -10.24 48.58 22.37
CA ASP A 85 -9.72 49.35 23.52
C ASP A 85 -10.69 49.35 24.71
N SER A 86 -11.99 49.55 24.43
CA SER A 86 -13.03 49.50 25.46
C SER A 86 -13.10 48.13 26.16
N ALA A 87 -12.89 47.04 25.43
CA ALA A 87 -12.91 45.68 26.00
C ALA A 87 -11.67 45.42 26.87
N ILE A 88 -10.50 45.96 26.47
CA ILE A 88 -9.27 45.89 27.27
C ILE A 88 -9.45 46.64 28.58
N ASP A 89 -10.00 47.86 28.53
CA ASP A 89 -10.23 48.68 29.72
C ASP A 89 -11.28 48.05 30.65
N GLU A 90 -12.40 47.55 30.10
CA GLU A 90 -13.41 46.81 30.85
C GLU A 90 -12.80 45.59 31.55
N THR A 91 -11.95 44.83 30.85
CA THR A 91 -11.30 43.63 31.38
C THR A 91 -10.29 43.99 32.47
N ARG A 92 -9.53 45.08 32.29
CA ARG A 92 -8.59 45.59 33.30
C ARG A 92 -9.33 46.02 34.56
N GLU A 93 -10.46 46.71 34.44
CA GLU A 93 -11.30 47.08 35.57
C GLU A 93 -11.93 45.87 36.27
N SER A 94 -12.37 44.87 35.50
CA SER A 94 -12.86 43.60 36.07
C SER A 94 -11.76 42.90 36.87
N MET A 95 -10.55 42.79 36.30
CA MET A 95 -9.40 42.17 36.92
C MET A 95 -9.02 42.87 38.22
N HIS A 96 -8.94 44.21 38.23
CA HIS A 96 -8.66 44.95 39.46
C HIS A 96 -9.74 44.76 40.53
N ARG A 97 -11.02 44.66 40.14
CA ARG A 97 -12.12 44.38 41.07
C ARG A 97 -12.04 42.96 41.63
N SER A 98 -11.73 41.96 40.79
CA SER A 98 -11.59 40.56 41.22
C SER A 98 -10.35 40.36 42.10
N GLN A 99 -9.24 41.02 41.78
CA GLN A 99 -8.02 41.08 42.57
C GLN A 99 -8.29 41.66 43.97
N LYS A 100 -8.84 42.88 44.07
CA LYS A 100 -9.13 43.53 45.37
C LYS A 100 -10.03 42.68 46.27
N LYS A 101 -11.08 42.08 45.71
CA LYS A 101 -11.98 41.17 46.46
C LYS A 101 -11.27 39.90 46.94
N THR A 102 -10.26 39.43 46.21
CA THR A 102 -9.47 38.26 46.59
C THR A 102 -8.43 38.63 47.65
N GLU A 103 -7.79 39.79 47.51
CA GLU A 103 -6.86 40.36 48.50
C GLU A 103 -7.54 40.59 49.85
N GLU A 104 -8.78 41.08 49.87
CA GLU A 104 -9.54 41.28 51.11
C GLU A 104 -9.75 39.99 51.91
N LEU A 105 -9.92 38.86 51.24
CA LEU A 105 -10.04 37.54 51.88
C LEU A 105 -8.68 36.97 52.29
N LEU A 106 -7.64 37.31 51.54
CA LEU A 106 -6.25 36.96 51.83
C LEU A 106 -5.60 37.84 52.90
N LYS A 107 -6.29 38.84 53.47
CA LYS A 107 -5.78 39.64 54.62
C LYS A 107 -5.35 38.78 55.82
N LYS A 108 -5.91 37.58 55.95
CA LYS A 108 -5.56 36.61 56.99
C LYS A 108 -4.27 35.82 56.68
N PHE A 109 -3.75 35.94 55.46
CA PHE A 109 -2.61 35.19 54.92
C PHE A 109 -1.69 36.14 54.11
N PRO A 110 -0.86 36.96 54.77
CA PRO A 110 -0.08 38.03 54.14
C PRO A 110 0.92 37.53 53.08
N GLU A 111 1.47 36.32 53.23
CA GLU A 111 2.37 35.72 52.23
C GLU A 111 1.65 35.42 50.91
N LEU A 112 0.45 34.83 50.98
CA LEU A 112 -0.37 34.53 49.80
C LEU A 112 -0.92 35.80 49.16
N GLN A 113 -1.19 36.83 49.96
CA GLN A 113 -1.60 38.14 49.46
C GLN A 113 -0.49 38.79 48.63
N ASN A 114 0.76 38.76 49.11
CA ASN A 114 1.90 39.30 48.36
C ASN A 114 2.18 38.48 47.10
N GLN A 115 2.08 37.15 47.15
CA GLN A 115 2.22 36.30 45.97
C GLN A 115 1.17 36.58 44.90
N LEU A 116 -0.10 36.80 45.30
CA LEU A 116 -1.17 37.16 44.36
C LEU A 116 -0.88 38.50 43.69
N LYS A 117 -0.40 39.48 44.48
CA LYS A 117 -0.06 40.82 44.00
C LYS A 117 1.12 40.78 43.03
N ASP A 118 2.20 40.08 43.39
CA ASP A 118 3.37 39.88 42.54
C ASP A 118 2.99 39.17 41.22
N ALA A 119 2.16 38.13 41.29
CA ALA A 119 1.71 37.38 40.10
C ALA A 119 0.83 38.24 39.18
N ALA A 120 -0.05 39.06 39.75
CA ALA A 120 -0.89 39.99 38.99
C ALA A 120 -0.08 41.14 38.38
N GLU A 121 0.91 41.69 39.11
CA GLU A 121 1.81 42.74 38.62
C GLU A 121 2.73 42.24 37.50
N ARG A 122 3.22 41.00 37.60
CA ARG A 122 4.02 40.34 36.56
C ARG A 122 3.19 39.79 35.40
N GLN A 123 1.86 39.89 35.47
CA GLN A 123 0.94 39.30 34.49
C GLN A 123 1.21 37.80 34.24
N SER A 124 1.60 37.06 35.29
CA SER A 124 1.99 35.65 35.19
C SER A 124 0.81 34.70 35.44
N SER A 125 0.26 34.12 34.37
CA SER A 125 -0.84 33.13 34.48
C SER A 125 -0.39 31.85 35.20
N ASP A 126 0.85 31.41 34.98
CA ASP A 126 1.42 30.19 35.58
C ASP A 126 1.49 30.26 37.12
N GLU A 127 1.86 31.42 37.66
CA GLU A 127 1.92 31.63 39.11
C GLU A 127 0.51 31.58 39.72
N LEU A 128 -0.49 32.20 39.07
CA LEU A 128 -1.89 32.14 39.49
C LEU A 128 -2.46 30.71 39.41
N TYR A 129 -2.08 29.94 38.39
CA TYR A 129 -2.46 28.54 38.27
C TYR A 129 -1.92 27.69 39.42
N ARG A 130 -0.63 27.85 39.77
CA ARG A 130 0.01 27.16 40.90
C ARG A 130 -0.67 27.51 42.22
N MET A 131 -0.93 28.80 42.46
CA MET A 131 -1.65 29.28 43.65
C MET A 131 -3.06 28.67 43.74
N LYS A 132 -3.81 28.65 42.63
CA LYS A 132 -5.12 27.99 42.57
C LYS A 132 -5.02 26.51 42.95
N TRP A 133 -4.06 25.80 42.37
CA TRP A 133 -3.86 24.37 42.62
C TRP A 133 -3.56 24.09 44.10
N ASP A 134 -2.67 24.88 44.71
CA ASP A 134 -2.34 24.79 46.12
C ASP A 134 -3.56 25.05 47.02
N MET A 135 -4.40 26.04 46.70
CA MET A 135 -5.59 26.36 47.49
C MET A 135 -6.69 25.30 47.39
N VAL A 136 -6.88 24.71 46.22
CA VAL A 136 -7.90 23.68 45.98
C VAL A 136 -7.46 22.30 46.50
N LYS A 137 -6.20 21.92 46.30
CA LYS A 137 -5.68 20.57 46.63
C LYS A 137 -5.03 20.47 47.99
N LYS A 138 -4.25 21.46 48.44
CA LYS A 138 -3.52 21.38 49.72
C LYS A 138 -4.31 21.98 50.88
N SER A 139 -4.97 23.13 50.66
CA SER A 139 -5.65 23.87 51.74
C SER A 139 -7.15 23.58 51.85
N GLY A 140 -7.76 22.89 50.87
CA GLY A 140 -9.20 22.58 50.85
C GLY A 140 -10.13 23.80 50.71
N GLN A 141 -9.59 25.00 50.45
CA GLN A 141 -10.33 26.25 50.38
C GLN A 141 -10.89 26.50 48.97
N LYS A 142 -12.00 25.83 48.66
CA LYS A 142 -12.64 25.90 47.33
C LYS A 142 -13.07 27.31 46.92
N ASP A 143 -13.57 28.13 47.84
CA ASP A 143 -14.00 29.52 47.53
C ASP A 143 -12.83 30.41 47.11
N LEU A 144 -11.71 30.31 47.84
CA LEU A 144 -10.49 31.05 47.52
C LEU A 144 -9.91 30.61 46.16
N GLY A 145 -9.88 29.30 45.91
CA GLY A 145 -9.46 28.75 44.63
C GLY A 145 -10.32 29.23 43.46
N GLN A 146 -11.64 29.35 43.63
CA GLN A 146 -12.54 29.91 42.61
C GLN A 146 -12.30 31.39 42.35
N ARG A 147 -11.94 32.18 43.37
CA ARG A 147 -11.63 33.60 43.22
C ARG A 147 -10.30 33.83 42.52
N ILE A 148 -9.27 33.05 42.87
CA ILE A 148 -7.99 33.04 42.14
C ILE A 148 -8.22 32.61 40.68
N ALA A 149 -9.10 31.63 40.43
CA ALA A 149 -9.45 31.24 39.06
C ALA A 149 -10.13 32.36 38.26
N ARG A 150 -10.91 33.24 38.90
CA ARG A 150 -11.49 34.43 38.23
C ARG A 150 -10.42 35.44 37.88
N VAL A 151 -9.48 35.73 38.79
CA VAL A 151 -8.34 36.62 38.52
C VAL A 151 -7.47 36.05 37.40
N GLN A 152 -7.20 34.74 37.44
CA GLN A 152 -6.48 34.02 36.37
C GLN A 152 -7.18 34.19 35.03
N LYS A 153 -8.49 33.95 34.96
CA LYS A 153 -9.27 34.09 33.73
C LYS A 153 -9.31 35.54 33.22
N ASP A 154 -9.46 36.52 34.10
CA ASP A 154 -9.41 37.94 33.73
C ASP A 154 -8.04 38.33 33.15
N LEU A 155 -6.96 37.77 33.69
CA LEU A 155 -5.61 37.96 33.18
C LEU A 155 -5.38 37.28 31.82
N GLU A 156 -5.84 36.03 31.65
CA GLU A 156 -5.76 35.30 30.37
C GLU A 156 -6.52 36.03 29.25
N ASP A 157 -7.73 36.50 29.56
CA ASP A 157 -8.54 37.28 28.62
C ASP A 157 -7.85 38.63 28.30
N LEU A 158 -7.27 39.31 29.29
CA LEU A 158 -6.54 40.56 29.09
C LEU A 158 -5.31 40.35 28.19
N ASN A 159 -4.52 39.30 28.44
CA ASN A 159 -3.36 38.96 27.63
C ASN A 159 -3.78 38.67 26.18
N THR A 160 -4.85 37.89 26.00
CA THR A 160 -5.41 37.58 24.66
C THR A 160 -5.82 38.86 23.92
N LEU A 161 -6.51 39.78 24.60
CA LEU A 161 -6.93 41.06 24.00
C LEU A 161 -5.72 41.95 23.64
N GLN A 162 -4.71 42.02 24.51
CA GLN A 162 -3.50 42.81 24.27
C GLN A 162 -2.63 42.24 23.15
N GLU A 163 -2.51 40.91 23.06
CA GLU A 163 -1.83 40.24 21.95
C GLU A 163 -2.60 40.45 20.64
N GLY A 164 -3.93 40.32 20.68
CA GLY A 164 -4.81 40.61 19.56
C GLY A 164 -4.66 42.04 19.06
N GLN A 165 -4.57 43.03 19.96
CA GLN A 165 -4.33 44.43 19.60
C GLN A 165 -2.99 44.67 18.91
N LYS A 166 -1.96 43.89 19.25
CA LYS A 166 -0.64 43.98 18.60
C LYS A 166 -0.63 43.29 17.24
N ARG A 167 -1.34 42.16 17.14
CA ARG A 167 -1.41 41.32 15.93
C ARG A 167 -2.29 41.96 14.85
N PHE A 168 -3.43 42.52 15.23
CA PHE A 168 -4.41 43.13 14.32
C PHE A 168 -4.47 44.65 14.50
N ARG A 169 -4.56 45.39 13.40
CA ARG A 169 -4.65 46.85 13.40
C ARG A 169 -6.11 47.29 13.33
N PHE A 170 -6.74 47.43 14.48
CA PHE A 170 -8.08 47.99 14.58
C PHE A 170 -8.05 49.50 14.32
N THR A 171 -8.81 49.96 13.34
CA THR A 171 -8.96 51.38 12.96
C THR A 171 -10.41 51.86 13.03
N GLY A 172 -11.34 51.00 13.47
CA GLY A 172 -12.76 51.32 13.52
C GLY A 172 -13.19 52.04 14.79
N ASP A 173 -14.46 52.47 14.78
CA ASP A 173 -15.04 53.30 15.84
C ASP A 173 -16.05 52.52 16.70
N GLN A 174 -16.48 51.32 16.31
CA GLN A 174 -17.50 50.57 17.06
C GLN A 174 -16.88 49.85 18.28
N PRO A 175 -17.22 50.23 19.53
CA PRO A 175 -16.71 49.56 20.72
C PRO A 175 -17.35 48.18 20.91
N LEU A 176 -16.55 47.24 21.39
CA LEU A 176 -16.98 45.88 21.72
C LEU A 176 -16.93 45.62 23.22
N SER A 177 -17.84 44.76 23.71
CA SER A 177 -17.72 44.20 25.07
C SER A 177 -16.57 43.19 25.15
N ARG A 178 -16.11 42.88 26.37
CA ARG A 178 -15.10 41.82 26.60
C ARG A 178 -15.40 40.53 25.84
N LYS A 179 -16.64 40.03 25.92
CA LYS A 179 -17.00 38.74 25.30
C LYS A 179 -16.95 38.83 23.77
N GLU A 180 -17.54 39.88 23.21
CA GLU A 180 -17.58 40.08 21.76
C GLU A 180 -16.16 40.27 21.20
N ALA A 181 -15.29 41.01 21.88
CA ALA A 181 -13.90 41.20 21.47
C ALA A 181 -13.10 39.90 21.50
N LEU A 182 -13.26 39.06 22.52
CA LEU A 182 -12.60 37.75 22.58
C LEU A 182 -13.10 36.79 21.48
N ASP A 183 -14.41 36.76 21.24
CA ASP A 183 -14.99 35.93 20.18
C ASP A 183 -14.54 36.42 18.79
N LEU A 184 -14.44 37.74 18.59
CA LEU A 184 -13.93 38.34 17.36
C LEU A 184 -12.45 37.99 17.12
N LEU A 185 -11.60 38.09 18.15
CA LEU A 185 -10.19 37.72 18.03
C LEU A 185 -10.00 36.25 17.69
N ARG A 186 -10.83 35.35 18.22
CA ARG A 186 -10.83 33.94 17.82
C ARG A 186 -11.20 33.77 16.35
N GLN A 187 -12.21 34.49 15.87
CA GLN A 187 -12.60 34.44 14.46
C GLN A 187 -11.47 34.96 13.55
N LEU A 188 -10.84 36.07 13.90
CA LEU A 188 -9.69 36.62 13.16
C LEU A 188 -8.50 35.67 13.14
N ALA A 189 -8.18 35.05 14.28
CA ALA A 189 -7.12 34.04 14.35
C ALA A 189 -7.43 32.82 13.48
N ASP A 190 -8.67 32.30 13.53
CA ASP A 190 -9.08 31.18 12.68
C ASP A 190 -8.99 31.50 11.19
N MET A 191 -9.36 32.72 10.78
CA MET A 191 -9.26 33.18 9.39
C MET A 191 -7.80 33.31 8.93
N GLU A 192 -6.91 33.86 9.78
CA GLU A 192 -5.47 33.92 9.48
C GLU A 192 -4.84 32.52 9.41
N ASP A 193 -5.19 31.61 10.31
CA ASP A 193 -4.71 30.23 10.31
C ASP A 193 -5.16 29.52 9.01
N LEU A 194 -6.42 29.70 8.62
CA LEU A 194 -6.95 29.17 7.36
C LEU A 194 -6.18 29.74 6.16
N LYS A 195 -6.00 31.06 6.10
CA LYS A 195 -5.23 31.71 5.04
C LYS A 195 -3.79 31.19 4.99
N GLN A 196 -3.13 31.05 6.13
CA GLN A 196 -1.76 30.53 6.20
C GLN A 196 -1.68 29.08 5.70
N SER A 197 -2.67 28.25 6.04
CA SER A 197 -2.75 26.87 5.52
C SER A 197 -2.94 26.83 4.00
N MET A 198 -3.78 27.72 3.44
CA MET A 198 -3.96 27.87 1.99
C MET A 198 -2.68 28.34 1.29
N GLN A 199 -1.94 29.28 1.90
CA GLN A 199 -0.67 29.76 1.37
C GLN A 199 0.40 28.66 1.36
N GLN A 200 0.46 27.82 2.39
CA GLN A 200 1.34 26.66 2.45
C GLN A 200 0.95 25.59 1.43
N ALA A 201 -0.34 25.31 1.30
CA ALA A 201 -0.92 24.44 0.29
C ALA A 201 -0.49 24.87 -1.12
N GLN A 202 -0.61 26.16 -1.45
CA GLN A 202 -0.18 26.70 -2.75
C GLN A 202 1.35 26.62 -2.95
N ALA A 203 2.15 26.89 -1.92
CA ALA A 203 3.60 26.81 -2.00
C ALA A 203 4.12 25.37 -2.23
N ASN A 204 3.44 24.39 -1.62
CA ASN A 204 3.79 22.97 -1.72
C ASN A 204 3.11 22.26 -2.91
N GLY A 205 2.18 22.92 -3.59
CA GLY A 205 1.34 22.34 -4.65
C GLY A 205 0.21 21.44 -4.15
N ASP A 206 0.03 21.32 -2.83
CA ASP A 206 -0.99 20.52 -2.16
C ASP A 206 -2.24 21.39 -1.88
N LEU A 207 -3.00 21.67 -2.93
CA LEU A 207 -4.19 22.55 -2.85
C LEU A 207 -5.40 21.94 -2.15
N PHE A 208 -5.28 20.75 -1.57
CA PHE A 208 -6.39 20.04 -0.92
C PHE A 208 -6.22 19.96 0.59
N ASN A 209 -5.08 20.38 1.12
CA ASN A 209 -4.70 20.21 2.51
C ASN A 209 -4.88 21.51 3.33
N PHE A 210 -6.14 21.91 3.50
CA PHE A 210 -6.54 22.96 4.42
C PHE A 210 -7.92 22.68 5.02
N ASP A 211 -8.27 23.41 6.08
CA ASP A 211 -9.46 23.15 6.88
C ASP A 211 -10.76 23.57 6.16
N LEU A 212 -11.48 22.58 5.63
CA LEU A 212 -12.73 22.78 4.91
C LEU A 212 -13.89 23.22 5.82
N GLU A 213 -13.85 22.85 7.10
CA GLU A 213 -14.87 23.29 8.06
C GLU A 213 -14.73 24.79 8.33
N LYS A 214 -13.50 25.27 8.49
CA LYS A 214 -13.21 26.71 8.58
C LYS A 214 -13.59 27.44 7.29
N LEU A 215 -13.31 26.87 6.12
CA LEU A 215 -13.71 27.47 4.85
C LEU A 215 -15.23 27.66 4.78
N ALA A 216 -16.02 26.61 5.07
CA ALA A 216 -17.47 26.69 5.06
C ALA A 216 -18.03 27.70 6.09
N ARG A 217 -17.36 27.84 7.25
CA ARG A 217 -17.75 28.74 8.33
C ARG A 217 -17.51 30.22 7.99
N TYR A 218 -16.39 30.57 7.38
CA TYR A 218 -15.97 31.96 7.17
C TYR A 218 -16.27 32.49 5.76
N LEU A 219 -16.08 31.66 4.73
CA LEU A 219 -16.38 32.03 3.33
C LEU A 219 -17.78 31.58 2.89
N GLY A 220 -18.50 30.85 3.75
CA GLY A 220 -19.87 30.42 3.52
C GLY A 220 -20.01 29.10 2.75
N PRO A 221 -21.24 28.57 2.66
CA PRO A 221 -21.52 27.28 2.04
C PRO A 221 -21.33 27.29 0.52
N GLU A 222 -21.48 28.44 -0.14
CA GLU A 222 -21.29 28.60 -1.59
C GLU A 222 -19.83 28.36 -1.98
N SER A 223 -18.88 29.01 -1.29
CA SER A 223 -17.44 28.83 -1.49
C SER A 223 -17.00 27.39 -1.23
N TYR A 224 -17.60 26.74 -0.22
CA TYR A 224 -17.37 25.32 0.06
C TYR A 224 -17.86 24.41 -1.06
N GLN A 225 -19.07 24.66 -1.58
CA GLN A 225 -19.60 23.91 -2.72
C GLN A 225 -18.75 24.13 -3.98
N GLU A 226 -18.33 25.36 -4.25
CA GLU A 226 -17.47 25.68 -5.39
C GLU A 226 -16.12 24.95 -5.30
N PHE A 227 -15.51 24.91 -4.11
CA PHE A 227 -14.29 24.14 -3.87
C PHE A 227 -14.49 22.65 -4.17
N LEU A 228 -15.57 22.05 -3.67
CA LEU A 228 -15.88 20.64 -3.92
C LEU A 228 -16.12 20.35 -5.40
N GLU A 229 -16.91 21.19 -6.09
CA GLU A 229 -17.15 21.04 -7.52
C GLU A 229 -15.85 21.13 -8.32
N ARG A 230 -14.99 22.09 -7.97
CA ARG A 230 -13.69 22.26 -8.62
C ARG A 230 -12.80 21.05 -8.40
N ARG A 231 -12.75 20.52 -7.17
CA ARG A 231 -12.04 19.29 -6.82
C ARG A 231 -12.54 18.10 -7.64
N GLU A 232 -13.85 17.87 -7.74
CA GLU A 232 -14.39 16.76 -8.53
C GLU A 232 -14.08 16.92 -10.03
N ARG A 233 -14.08 18.14 -10.59
CA ARG A 233 -13.66 18.37 -11.99
C ARG A 233 -12.20 18.02 -12.21
N ILE A 234 -11.34 18.35 -11.25
CA ILE A 234 -9.90 18.01 -11.29
C ILE A 234 -9.70 16.50 -11.24
N MET A 235 -10.41 15.81 -10.34
CA MET A 235 -10.44 14.35 -10.29
C MET A 235 -10.82 13.74 -11.64
N GLU A 236 -11.90 14.24 -12.24
CA GLU A 236 -12.41 13.75 -13.51
C GLU A 236 -11.44 14.01 -14.68
N ASN A 237 -10.81 15.17 -14.72
CA ASN A 237 -9.79 15.47 -15.72
C ASN A 237 -8.54 14.58 -15.56
N LEU A 238 -8.15 14.28 -14.32
CA LEU A 238 -7.02 13.38 -14.07
C LEU A 238 -7.34 11.96 -14.50
N ARG A 239 -8.57 11.48 -14.23
CA ARG A 239 -9.06 10.19 -14.75
C ARG A 239 -8.98 10.14 -16.27
N LYS A 240 -9.50 11.16 -16.97
CA LYS A 240 -9.42 11.26 -18.44
C LYS A 240 -7.99 11.26 -18.94
N LEU A 241 -7.09 12.01 -18.30
CA LEU A 241 -5.68 12.03 -18.67
C LEU A 241 -5.04 10.63 -18.53
N MET A 242 -5.37 9.91 -17.45
CA MET A 242 -4.90 8.55 -17.23
C MET A 242 -5.46 7.57 -18.27
N GLU A 243 -6.73 7.74 -18.69
CA GLU A 243 -7.34 6.95 -19.76
C GLU A 243 -6.72 7.24 -21.13
N GLU A 244 -6.54 8.53 -21.48
CA GLU A 244 -5.92 8.97 -22.74
C GLU A 244 -4.48 8.45 -22.89
N GLN A 245 -3.74 8.40 -21.78
CA GLN A 245 -2.39 7.82 -21.73
C GLN A 245 -2.38 6.28 -21.66
N GLY A 246 -3.56 5.65 -21.70
CA GLY A 246 -3.72 4.20 -21.66
C GLY A 246 -3.27 3.58 -20.34
N GLN A 247 -3.23 4.35 -19.24
CA GLN A 247 -2.84 3.88 -17.92
C GLN A 247 -3.98 3.15 -17.21
N VAL A 248 -5.21 3.57 -17.46
CA VAL A 248 -6.43 3.01 -16.87
C VAL A 248 -7.49 2.74 -17.92
N VAL A 249 -8.44 1.89 -17.58
CA VAL A 249 -9.60 1.53 -18.38
C VAL A 249 -10.81 1.55 -17.46
N THR A 250 -11.88 2.23 -17.86
CA THR A 250 -13.16 2.17 -17.15
C THR A 250 -13.91 0.90 -17.53
N ASP A 251 -14.34 0.15 -16.51
CA ASP A 251 -15.19 -1.01 -16.68
C ASP A 251 -16.58 -0.58 -17.18
N GLN A 252 -17.08 -1.17 -18.27
CA GLN A 252 -18.36 -0.81 -18.85
C GLN A 252 -19.56 -1.28 -18.01
N ASP A 253 -19.38 -2.32 -17.20
CA ASP A 253 -20.44 -2.92 -16.40
C ASP A 253 -20.56 -2.24 -15.02
N SER A 254 -19.41 -1.96 -14.36
CA SER A 254 -19.40 -1.33 -13.02
C SER A 254 -19.18 0.18 -13.04
N GLY A 255 -18.66 0.75 -14.14
CA GLY A 255 -18.25 2.15 -14.20
C GLY A 255 -17.00 2.47 -13.38
N GLU A 256 -16.31 1.45 -12.85
CA GLU A 256 -15.13 1.61 -12.00
C GLU A 256 -13.85 1.71 -12.83
N MET A 257 -12.92 2.55 -12.36
CA MET A 257 -11.61 2.68 -12.99
C MET A 257 -10.71 1.48 -12.63
N LYS A 258 -10.16 0.80 -13.63
CA LYS A 258 -9.23 -0.33 -13.48
C LYS A 258 -7.88 -0.03 -14.14
N LEU A 259 -6.82 -0.67 -13.65
CA LEU A 259 -5.50 -0.59 -14.28
C LEU A 259 -5.55 -1.21 -15.68
N SER A 260 -4.98 -0.53 -16.68
CA SER A 260 -4.88 -1.10 -18.02
C SER A 260 -3.93 -2.31 -18.03
N PRO A 261 -4.09 -3.28 -18.95
CA PRO A 261 -3.13 -4.37 -19.08
C PRO A 261 -1.69 -3.92 -19.32
N ALA A 262 -1.50 -2.75 -19.94
CA ALA A 262 -0.16 -2.18 -20.15
C ALA A 262 0.46 -1.67 -18.84
N SER A 263 -0.33 -1.04 -17.97
CA SER A 263 0.08 -0.62 -16.64
C SER A 263 0.44 -1.81 -15.76
N VAL A 264 -0.42 -2.84 -15.74
CA VAL A 264 -0.14 -4.09 -14.99
C VAL A 264 1.18 -4.71 -15.40
N ARG A 265 1.48 -4.76 -16.70
CA ARG A 265 2.78 -5.25 -17.21
C ARG A 265 3.95 -4.38 -16.74
N ARG A 266 3.81 -3.04 -16.78
CA ARG A 266 4.85 -2.12 -16.32
C ARG A 266 5.15 -2.30 -14.83
N ILE A 267 4.11 -2.47 -14.02
CA ILE A 267 4.24 -2.74 -12.57
C ILE A 267 4.93 -4.09 -12.35
N GLY A 268 4.55 -5.13 -13.08
CA GLY A 268 5.17 -6.45 -12.97
C GLY A 268 6.66 -6.43 -13.33
N ARG A 269 7.04 -5.73 -14.42
CA ARG A 269 8.44 -5.55 -14.80
C ARG A 269 9.23 -4.78 -13.74
N ARG A 270 8.67 -3.70 -13.19
CA ARG A 270 9.32 -2.97 -12.09
C ARG A 270 9.52 -3.84 -10.86
N ALA A 271 8.52 -4.63 -10.47
CA ALA A 271 8.64 -5.58 -9.36
C ALA A 271 9.75 -6.61 -9.64
N LEU A 272 9.85 -7.12 -10.87
CA LEU A 272 10.93 -8.02 -11.29
C LEU A 272 12.31 -7.36 -11.16
N GLU A 273 12.47 -6.13 -11.66
CA GLU A 273 13.71 -5.34 -11.56
C GLU A 273 14.12 -5.11 -10.10
N GLU A 274 13.18 -4.72 -9.23
CA GLU A 274 13.40 -4.52 -7.78
C GLU A 274 13.83 -5.81 -7.08
N ILE A 275 13.19 -6.94 -7.41
CA ILE A 275 13.54 -8.26 -6.86
C ILE A 275 14.95 -8.67 -7.27
N PHE A 276 15.31 -8.52 -8.55
CA PHE A 276 16.66 -8.83 -9.04
C PHE A 276 17.73 -7.90 -8.48
N ALA A 277 17.44 -6.60 -8.35
CA ALA A 277 18.35 -5.65 -7.74
C ALA A 277 18.68 -6.06 -6.30
N ALA A 278 17.67 -6.47 -5.54
CA ALA A 278 17.86 -6.91 -4.18
C ALA A 278 18.53 -8.30 -4.04
N LEU A 279 18.32 -9.20 -5.02
CA LEU A 279 19.08 -10.45 -5.10
C LEU A 279 20.58 -10.19 -5.31
N LYS A 280 20.93 -9.20 -6.15
CA LYS A 280 22.35 -8.82 -6.38
C LYS A 280 23.01 -8.19 -5.15
N SER A 281 22.26 -7.49 -4.30
CA SER A 281 22.81 -6.85 -3.10
C SER A 281 23.04 -7.79 -1.92
N ASP A 282 22.22 -8.85 -1.82
CA ASP A 282 22.33 -9.85 -0.74
C ASP A 282 23.43 -10.89 -1.00
N ASP A 283 24.05 -10.87 -2.19
CA ASP A 283 24.90 -11.95 -2.64
C ASP A 283 26.37 -11.83 -2.17
N THR A 284 26.69 -12.57 -1.10
CA THR A 284 28.05 -12.98 -0.73
C THR A 284 28.41 -14.41 -1.21
N GLY A 285 27.78 -15.00 -2.24
CA GLY A 285 28.31 -16.27 -2.79
C GLY A 285 27.53 -17.12 -3.81
N ALA A 286 26.46 -16.66 -4.43
CA ALA A 286 25.61 -17.40 -5.35
C ALA A 286 25.32 -16.60 -6.62
N ASN A 287 26.33 -16.50 -7.51
CA ASN A 287 26.26 -15.86 -8.82
C ASN A 287 25.00 -16.27 -9.62
N ILE A 288 23.94 -15.46 -9.54
CA ILE A 288 22.90 -15.40 -10.56
C ILE A 288 23.34 -14.31 -11.53
N THR A 289 24.30 -14.62 -12.39
CA THR A 289 24.60 -13.78 -13.54
C THR A 289 23.40 -13.82 -14.47
N ALA A 290 22.62 -12.75 -14.45
CA ALA A 290 21.75 -12.39 -15.57
C ALA A 290 22.67 -12.09 -16.75
N GLU A 291 22.86 -13.06 -17.63
CA GLU A 291 23.50 -12.80 -18.92
C GLU A 291 22.55 -11.95 -19.77
N GLU A 292 23.08 -10.86 -20.31
CA GLU A 292 22.39 -9.92 -21.17
C GLU A 292 21.84 -10.64 -22.42
N GLY A 293 20.55 -10.45 -22.67
CA GLY A 293 19.89 -10.98 -23.84
C GLY A 293 20.20 -10.13 -25.08
N GLU A 294 20.74 -10.78 -26.10
CA GLU A 294 20.45 -10.47 -27.51
C GLU A 294 20.66 -11.73 -28.36
N GLY A 295 19.64 -12.07 -29.17
CA GLY A 295 19.73 -13.11 -30.19
C GLY A 295 19.43 -14.53 -29.70
N GLU A 296 18.99 -15.37 -30.63
CA GLU A 296 18.86 -16.83 -30.53
C GLU A 296 19.97 -17.37 -29.61
N GLN A 297 19.62 -17.77 -28.38
CA GLN A 297 20.61 -18.09 -27.35
C GLN A 297 21.31 -19.41 -27.68
N VAL A 298 22.40 -19.24 -28.40
CA VAL A 298 23.38 -20.24 -28.69
C VAL A 298 24.24 -20.39 -27.42
N SER A 299 24.28 -21.59 -26.81
CA SER A 299 25.07 -21.80 -25.58
C SER A 299 26.55 -21.53 -25.84
N THR A 300 27.32 -21.03 -24.85
CA THR A 300 28.78 -20.89 -24.95
C THR A 300 29.52 -22.23 -25.01
N GLU A 301 28.84 -23.36 -24.75
CA GLU A 301 29.38 -24.69 -24.96
C GLU A 301 29.10 -25.20 -26.38
N SER A 302 30.19 -25.51 -27.07
CA SER A 302 30.20 -26.16 -28.37
C SER A 302 30.37 -27.66 -28.24
N ARG A 303 29.85 -28.42 -29.21
CA ARG A 303 30.05 -29.87 -29.34
C ARG A 303 30.36 -30.23 -30.79
N PRO A 304 30.99 -31.40 -31.05
CA PRO A 304 31.18 -31.89 -32.42
C PRO A 304 29.84 -32.02 -33.17
N ILE A 305 29.85 -31.70 -34.46
CA ILE A 305 28.68 -31.81 -35.32
C ILE A 305 28.27 -33.27 -35.56
N GLU A 306 26.96 -33.56 -35.50
CA GLU A 306 26.38 -34.85 -35.81
C GLU A 306 25.44 -34.77 -37.02
N TYR A 307 25.11 -35.91 -37.60
CA TYR A 307 24.25 -35.97 -38.78
C TYR A 307 22.81 -35.57 -38.43
N GLY A 308 22.32 -34.48 -39.05
CA GLY A 308 20.99 -33.91 -38.78
C GLY A 308 21.01 -32.58 -38.06
N ASP A 309 22.17 -32.14 -37.58
CA ASP A 309 22.32 -30.84 -36.93
C ASP A 309 22.22 -29.67 -37.93
N SER A 310 21.67 -28.54 -37.44
CA SER A 310 21.52 -27.32 -38.23
C SER A 310 22.86 -26.61 -38.43
N ILE A 311 23.19 -26.29 -39.68
CA ILE A 311 24.39 -25.52 -40.05
C ILE A 311 24.33 -24.08 -39.49
N HIS A 312 23.15 -23.58 -39.14
CA HIS A 312 22.98 -22.25 -38.57
C HIS A 312 23.58 -22.10 -37.15
N ALA A 313 23.78 -23.21 -36.43
CA ALA A 313 24.33 -23.21 -35.07
C ALA A 313 25.85 -23.41 -35.02
N LEU A 314 26.57 -23.15 -36.12
CA LEU A 314 28.01 -23.39 -36.25
C LEU A 314 28.85 -22.48 -35.34
N ASP A 315 29.71 -23.07 -34.51
CA ASP A 315 30.75 -22.33 -33.80
C ASP A 315 31.96 -22.16 -34.70
N ILE A 316 31.99 -21.04 -35.42
CA ILE A 316 33.08 -20.70 -36.35
C ILE A 316 34.41 -20.58 -35.61
N SER A 317 34.42 -20.05 -34.39
CA SER A 317 35.65 -19.78 -33.63
C SER A 317 36.32 -21.08 -33.21
N SER A 318 35.58 -21.95 -32.51
CA SER A 318 36.09 -23.24 -32.07
C SER A 318 36.42 -24.15 -33.25
N THR A 319 35.62 -24.09 -34.32
CA THR A 319 35.90 -24.82 -35.56
C THR A 319 37.23 -24.44 -36.21
N LEU A 320 37.53 -23.14 -36.28
CA LEU A 320 38.79 -22.63 -36.82
C LEU A 320 39.98 -22.92 -35.90
N ILE A 321 39.80 -22.82 -34.58
CA ILE A 321 40.81 -23.15 -33.58
C ILE A 321 41.18 -24.64 -33.67
N ASN A 322 40.19 -25.53 -33.73
CA ASN A 322 40.40 -26.98 -33.86
C ASN A 322 41.15 -27.34 -35.15
N ALA A 323 40.74 -26.72 -36.27
CA ALA A 323 41.41 -26.90 -37.55
C ALA A 323 42.88 -26.45 -37.52
N PHE A 324 43.14 -25.31 -36.88
CA PHE A 324 44.47 -24.74 -36.75
C PHE A 324 45.36 -25.59 -35.84
N ILE A 325 44.85 -26.05 -34.69
CA ILE A 325 45.56 -26.97 -33.78
C ILE A 325 45.93 -28.26 -34.50
N ARG A 326 45.01 -28.81 -35.32
CA ARG A 326 45.21 -30.10 -36.00
C ARG A 326 46.15 -30.01 -37.21
N THR A 327 46.07 -28.95 -38.00
CA THR A 327 46.73 -28.88 -39.32
C THR A 327 47.70 -27.72 -39.51
N GLY A 328 47.72 -26.75 -38.58
CA GLY A 328 48.42 -25.48 -38.76
C GLY A 328 47.82 -24.59 -39.85
N SER A 329 46.63 -24.94 -40.35
CA SER A 329 45.92 -24.21 -41.40
C SER A 329 44.52 -23.82 -40.94
N ASN A 330 43.97 -22.75 -41.52
CA ASN A 330 42.61 -22.28 -41.27
C ASN A 330 41.56 -22.99 -42.16
N ARG A 331 41.84 -24.22 -42.62
CA ARG A 331 40.90 -25.01 -43.43
C ARG A 331 40.28 -26.13 -42.59
N PRO A 332 39.11 -25.93 -41.99
CA PRO A 332 38.45 -26.96 -41.19
C PRO A 332 37.99 -28.13 -42.06
N GLY A 333 38.23 -29.34 -41.56
CA GLY A 333 37.58 -30.57 -42.03
C GLY A 333 36.38 -30.92 -41.15
N PHE A 334 35.58 -31.91 -41.57
CA PHE A 334 34.35 -32.29 -40.86
C PHE A 334 34.54 -32.58 -39.35
N ARG A 335 35.71 -33.09 -38.96
CA ARG A 335 36.04 -33.41 -37.55
C ARG A 335 36.40 -32.20 -36.69
N ASP A 336 36.70 -31.06 -37.33
CA ASP A 336 37.00 -29.82 -36.63
C ASP A 336 35.72 -29.00 -36.39
N ILE A 337 34.63 -29.36 -37.10
CA ILE A 337 33.38 -28.61 -37.05
C ILE A 337 32.71 -28.85 -35.71
N GLU A 338 32.56 -27.76 -34.97
CA GLU A 338 31.73 -27.71 -33.78
C GLU A 338 30.51 -26.85 -34.03
N ILE A 339 29.41 -27.28 -33.45
CA ILE A 339 28.19 -26.51 -33.36
C ILE A 339 27.96 -26.19 -31.90
N PHE A 340 27.44 -25.02 -31.65
CA PHE A 340 26.96 -24.69 -30.33
C PHE A 340 25.77 -25.57 -29.96
N LYS A 341 25.68 -25.99 -28.70
CA LYS A 341 24.45 -26.63 -28.21
C LYS A 341 23.31 -25.61 -28.33
N SER A 342 22.33 -25.93 -29.18
CA SER A 342 21.02 -25.29 -29.10
C SER A 342 20.45 -25.63 -27.74
N ARG A 343 20.26 -24.62 -26.88
CA ARG A 343 19.39 -24.78 -25.72
C ARG A 343 17.98 -24.96 -26.26
N GLY A 344 17.56 -26.22 -26.40
CA GLY A 344 16.15 -26.49 -26.61
C GLY A 344 15.38 -25.85 -25.46
N GLN A 345 14.57 -24.83 -25.74
CA GLN A 345 13.72 -24.27 -24.69
C GLN A 345 12.70 -25.33 -24.33
N ALA A 346 12.91 -25.99 -23.19
CA ALA A 346 11.97 -26.94 -22.63
C ALA A 346 10.72 -26.18 -22.20
N ARG A 347 9.73 -26.11 -23.12
CA ARG A 347 8.42 -25.49 -22.87
C ARG A 347 7.87 -25.99 -21.55
N SER A 348 7.36 -25.11 -20.71
CA SER A 348 6.70 -25.48 -19.45
C SER A 348 5.35 -24.81 -19.31
N ALA A 349 4.44 -25.50 -18.61
CA ALA A 349 3.16 -24.96 -18.21
C ALA A 349 3.16 -24.84 -16.69
N THR A 350 3.00 -23.60 -16.22
CA THR A 350 3.03 -23.24 -14.80
C THR A 350 1.66 -22.71 -14.39
N VAL A 351 1.08 -23.30 -13.34
CA VAL A 351 -0.07 -22.70 -12.65
C VAL A 351 0.41 -22.11 -11.33
N VAL A 352 0.17 -20.83 -11.10
CA VAL A 352 0.25 -20.26 -9.76
C VAL A 352 -1.10 -20.45 -9.08
N LEU A 353 -1.11 -21.27 -8.03
CA LEU A 353 -2.27 -21.56 -7.21
C LEU A 353 -2.22 -20.68 -5.96
N LEU A 354 -3.02 -19.61 -5.96
CA LEU A 354 -3.02 -18.55 -4.96
C LEU A 354 -4.17 -18.74 -3.96
N ASP A 355 -3.82 -18.92 -2.69
CA ASP A 355 -4.81 -18.95 -1.61
C ASP A 355 -5.43 -17.56 -1.40
N MET A 356 -6.77 -17.52 -1.42
CA MET A 356 -7.60 -16.33 -1.22
C MET A 356 -8.42 -16.43 0.07
N SER A 357 -8.09 -17.35 0.97
CA SER A 357 -8.74 -17.48 2.27
C SER A 357 -8.53 -16.24 3.14
N GLY A 358 -9.42 -16.05 4.12
CA GLY A 358 -9.40 -14.86 4.96
C GLY A 358 -8.11 -14.68 5.78
N SER A 359 -7.37 -15.76 6.04
CA SER A 359 -6.09 -15.71 6.77
C SER A 359 -5.00 -14.95 6.00
N MET A 360 -5.06 -14.96 4.66
CA MET A 360 -4.12 -14.28 3.76
C MET A 360 -4.19 -12.75 3.84
N MET A 361 -5.25 -12.17 4.42
CA MET A 361 -5.34 -10.72 4.69
C MET A 361 -4.30 -10.24 5.71
N ARG A 362 -3.72 -11.15 6.50
CA ARG A 362 -2.80 -10.78 7.58
C ARG A 362 -1.37 -10.62 7.08
N ALA A 363 -0.63 -9.72 7.73
CA ALA A 363 0.82 -9.55 7.55
C ALA A 363 1.26 -9.34 6.08
N ASP A 364 0.46 -8.64 5.28
CA ASP A 364 0.72 -8.35 3.86
C ASP A 364 0.98 -9.61 2.99
N ARG A 365 0.58 -10.81 3.45
CA ARG A 365 0.85 -12.10 2.75
C ARG A 365 0.33 -12.08 1.31
N PHE A 366 -0.92 -11.67 1.14
CA PHE A 366 -1.55 -11.60 -0.16
C PHE A 366 -0.90 -10.55 -1.08
N TYR A 367 -0.48 -9.41 -0.53
CA TYR A 367 0.26 -8.38 -1.28
C TYR A 367 1.56 -8.93 -1.89
N TYR A 368 2.40 -9.61 -1.09
CA TYR A 368 3.63 -10.21 -1.62
C TYR A 368 3.34 -11.32 -2.63
N ALA A 369 2.24 -12.05 -2.48
CA ALA A 369 1.82 -13.07 -3.44
C ALA A 369 1.42 -12.46 -4.78
N LYS A 370 0.61 -11.39 -4.78
CA LYS A 370 0.26 -10.61 -5.98
C LYS A 370 1.53 -10.09 -6.68
N ARG A 371 2.45 -9.50 -5.92
CA ARG A 371 3.71 -8.96 -6.45
C ARG A 371 4.57 -10.05 -7.09
N MET A 372 4.68 -11.22 -6.46
CA MET A 372 5.39 -12.37 -7.03
C MET A 372 4.77 -12.83 -8.35
N VAL A 373 3.44 -13.00 -8.40
CA VAL A 373 2.73 -13.44 -9.61
C VAL A 373 3.00 -12.47 -10.77
N MET A 374 2.96 -11.16 -10.51
CA MET A 374 3.22 -10.14 -11.52
C MET A 374 4.67 -10.13 -12.00
N ALA A 375 5.63 -10.33 -11.09
CA ALA A 375 7.04 -10.44 -11.45
C ALA A 375 7.31 -11.73 -12.27
N LEU A 376 6.66 -12.84 -11.93
CA LEU A 376 6.77 -14.09 -12.69
C LEU A 376 6.14 -13.99 -14.08
N ASP A 377 4.98 -13.32 -14.22
CA ASP A 377 4.36 -13.04 -15.54
C ASP A 377 5.30 -12.17 -16.39
N ALA A 378 5.95 -11.16 -15.81
CA ALA A 378 6.93 -10.34 -16.50
C ALA A 378 8.14 -11.16 -16.97
N LEU A 379 8.74 -11.97 -16.08
CA LEU A 379 9.89 -12.82 -16.38
C LEU A 379 9.60 -13.80 -17.52
N ILE A 380 8.43 -14.47 -17.46
CA ILE A 380 8.03 -15.44 -18.49
C ILE A 380 7.85 -14.74 -19.85
N ARG A 381 7.23 -13.55 -19.88
CA ARG A 381 7.03 -12.82 -21.14
C ARG A 381 8.32 -12.30 -21.76
N GLU A 382 9.30 -11.93 -20.94
CA GLU A 382 10.57 -11.35 -21.42
C GLU A 382 11.55 -12.46 -21.84
N ASP A 383 11.82 -13.42 -20.94
CA ASP A 383 12.91 -14.39 -21.10
C ASP A 383 12.44 -15.78 -21.55
N TYR A 384 11.19 -16.16 -21.27
CA TYR A 384 10.68 -17.53 -21.50
C TYR A 384 9.37 -17.56 -22.32
N LYS A 385 9.39 -16.94 -23.50
CA LYS A 385 8.19 -16.68 -24.34
C LYS A 385 7.39 -17.93 -24.74
N ASP A 386 8.04 -19.08 -24.79
CA ASP A 386 7.41 -20.37 -25.09
C ASP A 386 6.73 -21.03 -23.87
N ASP A 387 6.88 -20.46 -22.67
CA ASP A 387 6.23 -20.92 -21.46
C ASP A 387 4.82 -20.35 -21.31
N ARG A 388 3.97 -21.14 -20.64
CA ARG A 388 2.60 -20.74 -20.32
C ARG A 388 2.45 -20.55 -18.82
N LEU A 389 2.01 -19.36 -18.42
CA LEU A 389 1.60 -19.05 -17.05
C LEU A 389 0.07 -18.98 -16.96
N MET A 390 -0.50 -19.60 -15.93
CA MET A 390 -1.91 -19.52 -15.58
C MET A 390 -2.03 -19.21 -14.10
N VAL A 391 -2.99 -18.39 -13.71
CA VAL A 391 -3.23 -18.06 -12.30
C VAL A 391 -4.59 -18.60 -11.87
N VAL A 392 -4.61 -19.33 -10.77
CA VAL A 392 -5.82 -19.87 -10.16
C VAL A 392 -5.88 -19.34 -8.72
N GLY A 393 -6.91 -18.58 -8.40
CA GLY A 393 -7.22 -18.22 -7.02
C GLY A 393 -8.20 -19.23 -6.44
N PHE A 394 -7.97 -19.63 -5.18
CA PHE A 394 -8.86 -20.57 -4.50
C PHE A 394 -9.19 -20.10 -3.08
N GLY A 395 -10.47 -20.24 -2.73
CA GLY A 395 -10.98 -20.24 -1.38
C GLY A 395 -11.84 -21.50 -1.22
N THR A 396 -13.11 -21.34 -0.87
CA THR A 396 -14.09 -22.45 -0.87
C THR A 396 -14.31 -23.01 -2.28
N PHE A 397 -14.24 -22.13 -3.29
CA PHE A 397 -14.25 -22.47 -4.71
C PHE A 397 -12.93 -22.02 -5.37
N ALA A 398 -12.68 -22.45 -6.61
CA ALA A 398 -11.50 -22.06 -7.37
C ALA A 398 -11.89 -21.44 -8.72
N ARG A 399 -11.20 -20.38 -9.11
CA ARG A 399 -11.40 -19.65 -10.37
C ARG A 399 -10.06 -19.29 -11.00
N SER A 400 -10.00 -19.32 -12.33
CA SER A 400 -8.85 -18.81 -13.07
C SER A 400 -8.94 -17.30 -13.26
N TYR A 401 -7.81 -16.62 -13.14
CA TYR A 401 -7.70 -15.17 -13.31
C TYR A 401 -6.71 -14.85 -14.42
N SER A 402 -6.98 -13.77 -15.14
CA SER A 402 -6.02 -13.17 -16.06
C SER A 402 -4.96 -12.38 -15.28
N PRO A 403 -3.72 -12.24 -15.80
CA PRO A 403 -2.70 -11.40 -15.17
C PRO A 403 -3.14 -9.95 -14.90
N ALA A 404 -4.06 -9.41 -15.72
CA ALA A 404 -4.59 -8.05 -15.56
C ALA A 404 -5.49 -7.89 -14.32
N GLU A 405 -6.14 -8.95 -13.86
CA GLU A 405 -7.02 -8.92 -12.68
C GLU A 405 -6.24 -9.00 -11.36
N ILE A 406 -4.99 -9.50 -11.40
CA ILE A 406 -4.19 -9.81 -10.20
C ILE A 406 -4.04 -8.63 -9.23
N PRO A 407 -3.72 -7.40 -9.66
CA PRO A 407 -3.56 -6.27 -8.73
C PRO A 407 -4.81 -5.99 -7.90
N SER A 408 -5.98 -6.11 -8.54
CA SER A 408 -7.30 -5.87 -7.95
C SER A 408 -7.87 -7.05 -7.16
N LEU A 409 -7.23 -8.23 -7.19
CA LEU A 409 -7.69 -9.34 -6.37
C LEU A 409 -7.58 -9.01 -4.89
N GLN A 410 -8.52 -9.54 -4.12
CA GLN A 410 -8.58 -9.43 -2.67
C GLN A 410 -8.86 -10.82 -2.09
N PRO A 411 -8.32 -11.16 -0.90
CA PRO A 411 -8.78 -12.32 -0.17
C PRO A 411 -10.27 -12.19 0.14
N PHE A 412 -10.97 -13.31 0.27
CA PHE A 412 -12.38 -13.28 0.64
C PHE A 412 -12.55 -12.82 2.09
N PRO A 413 -13.48 -11.89 2.37
CA PRO A 413 -13.69 -11.37 3.73
C PRO A 413 -14.23 -12.47 4.65
N VAL A 414 -13.75 -12.47 5.89
CA VAL A 414 -14.24 -13.39 6.93
C VAL A 414 -15.62 -12.93 7.39
N THR A 415 -16.64 -13.75 7.13
CA THR A 415 -18.05 -13.43 7.48
C THR A 415 -18.60 -14.26 8.63
N MET A 416 -17.92 -15.34 9.05
CA MET A 416 -18.31 -16.11 10.24
C MET A 416 -17.18 -16.08 11.27
N PHE A 417 -17.55 -15.86 12.53
CA PHE A 417 -16.62 -15.68 13.64
C PHE A 417 -16.73 -16.81 14.68
N ASP A 418 -17.52 -17.84 14.41
CA ASP A 418 -17.64 -19.00 15.27
C ASP A 418 -16.33 -19.81 15.24
N PRO A 419 -15.74 -20.17 16.39
CA PRO A 419 -14.52 -20.97 16.44
C PRO A 419 -14.71 -22.43 15.99
N HIS A 420 -15.95 -22.94 15.89
CA HIS A 420 -16.29 -24.29 15.48
C HIS A 420 -17.38 -24.32 14.41
N ILE A 421 -16.96 -24.41 13.15
CA ILE A 421 -17.83 -24.42 11.98
C ILE A 421 -17.90 -25.84 11.40
N ARG A 422 -19.12 -26.32 11.13
CA ARG A 422 -19.39 -27.60 10.46
C ARG A 422 -20.58 -27.40 9.52
N LEU A 423 -20.33 -27.06 8.26
CA LEU A 423 -21.37 -26.88 7.25
C LEU A 423 -21.31 -28.00 6.21
N ARG A 424 -22.48 -28.41 5.75
CA ARG A 424 -22.66 -29.32 4.61
C ARG A 424 -23.67 -28.70 3.67
N LEU A 425 -23.27 -28.46 2.44
CA LEU A 425 -24.08 -27.79 1.42
C LEU A 425 -24.14 -28.69 0.18
N ASP A 426 -25.34 -29.03 -0.26
CA ASP A 426 -25.53 -29.85 -1.46
C ASP A 426 -25.28 -29.01 -2.71
N ALA A 427 -24.31 -29.40 -3.55
CA ALA A 427 -23.96 -28.66 -4.75
C ALA A 427 -25.01 -28.77 -5.86
N SER A 428 -25.96 -29.71 -5.76
CA SER A 428 -27.09 -29.78 -6.68
C SER A 428 -28.12 -28.67 -6.44
N ASN A 429 -28.08 -28.03 -5.26
CA ASN A 429 -28.94 -26.90 -4.93
C ASN A 429 -28.17 -25.58 -5.15
N GLU A 430 -28.51 -24.86 -6.23
CA GLU A 430 -27.89 -23.58 -6.59
C GLU A 430 -28.00 -22.54 -5.48
N GLU A 431 -29.15 -22.46 -4.80
CA GLU A 431 -29.37 -21.51 -3.70
C GLU A 431 -28.43 -21.82 -2.52
N SER A 432 -28.18 -23.09 -2.23
CA SER A 432 -27.24 -23.49 -1.17
C SER A 432 -25.79 -23.12 -1.48
N MET A 433 -25.40 -23.12 -2.76
CA MET A 433 -24.06 -22.73 -3.19
C MET A 433 -23.86 -21.21 -3.20
N GLU A 434 -24.90 -20.44 -3.50
CA GLU A 434 -24.84 -18.97 -3.53
C GLU A 434 -24.50 -18.39 -2.14
N TYR A 435 -25.02 -18.99 -1.07
CA TYR A 435 -24.74 -18.55 0.31
C TYR A 435 -23.50 -19.22 0.94
N ALA A 436 -22.73 -20.00 0.17
CA ALA A 436 -21.54 -20.65 0.70
C ALA A 436 -20.46 -19.60 1.04
N PRO A 437 -19.92 -19.57 2.27
CA PRO A 437 -18.85 -18.64 2.61
C PRO A 437 -17.61 -18.93 1.76
N LEU A 438 -16.99 -17.89 1.18
CA LEU A 438 -15.93 -18.06 0.17
C LEU A 438 -14.51 -18.15 0.74
N TYR A 439 -14.32 -17.76 2.00
CA TYR A 439 -13.00 -17.52 2.62
C TYR A 439 -12.34 -18.73 3.28
N PHE A 440 -12.89 -19.94 3.11
CA PHE A 440 -12.25 -21.18 3.57
C PHE A 440 -11.23 -21.70 2.55
N THR A 441 -10.47 -22.73 2.92
CA THR A 441 -9.34 -23.23 2.12
C THR A 441 -9.70 -24.57 1.51
N ASN A 442 -10.22 -24.59 0.27
CA ASN A 442 -10.53 -25.81 -0.47
C ASN A 442 -9.38 -26.18 -1.43
N LEU A 443 -8.30 -26.72 -0.85
CA LEU A 443 -7.09 -27.08 -1.61
C LEU A 443 -7.38 -28.15 -2.69
N GLN A 444 -8.28 -29.10 -2.40
CA GLN A 444 -8.74 -30.09 -3.37
C GLN A 444 -9.28 -29.40 -4.63
N ARG A 445 -10.15 -28.39 -4.49
CA ARG A 445 -10.76 -27.72 -5.64
C ARG A 445 -9.73 -26.90 -6.43
N GLY A 446 -8.82 -26.22 -5.73
CA GLY A 446 -7.72 -25.48 -6.35
C GLY A 446 -6.80 -26.37 -7.18
N LEU A 447 -6.37 -27.50 -6.62
CA LEU A 447 -5.53 -28.49 -7.31
C LEU A 447 -6.26 -29.12 -8.49
N SER A 448 -7.54 -29.46 -8.33
CA SER A 448 -8.36 -30.06 -9.39
C SER A 448 -8.50 -29.15 -10.62
N LEU A 449 -8.79 -27.86 -10.39
CA LEU A 449 -8.85 -26.89 -11.48
C LEU A 449 -7.48 -26.71 -12.15
N SER A 450 -6.41 -26.61 -11.35
CA SER A 450 -5.03 -26.48 -11.85
C SER A 450 -4.63 -27.66 -12.72
N ARG A 451 -4.90 -28.89 -12.27
CA ARG A 451 -4.64 -30.13 -13.01
C ARG A 451 -5.42 -30.17 -14.32
N LYS A 452 -6.71 -29.79 -14.31
CA LYS A 452 -7.52 -29.69 -15.54
C LYS A 452 -6.93 -28.70 -16.55
N LEU A 453 -6.48 -27.53 -16.09
CA LEU A 453 -5.84 -26.52 -16.96
C LEU A 453 -4.51 -27.02 -17.53
N LEU A 454 -3.68 -27.67 -16.71
CA LEU A 454 -2.40 -28.26 -17.14
C LEU A 454 -2.57 -29.48 -18.06
N GLY A 455 -3.65 -30.24 -17.88
CA GLY A 455 -4.01 -31.38 -18.74
C GLY A 455 -4.36 -30.98 -20.18
N SER A 456 -4.80 -29.73 -20.40
CA SER A 456 -5.11 -29.19 -21.73
C SER A 456 -3.88 -28.76 -22.55
N GLY A 457 -2.69 -28.73 -21.94
CA GLY A 457 -1.46 -28.22 -22.56
C GLY A 457 -0.65 -29.26 -23.33
N GLU A 458 0.12 -28.80 -24.32
CA GLU A 458 0.97 -29.64 -25.19
C GLU A 458 2.32 -30.04 -24.57
N THR A 459 2.69 -29.48 -23.41
CA THR A 459 3.99 -29.76 -22.77
C THR A 459 3.91 -30.83 -21.69
N ARG A 460 5.00 -31.61 -21.57
CA ARG A 460 5.24 -32.58 -20.50
C ARG A 460 5.74 -31.93 -19.20
N ASN A 461 6.35 -30.75 -19.28
CA ASN A 461 6.88 -30.05 -18.10
C ASN A 461 5.75 -29.24 -17.46
N LYS A 462 5.06 -29.83 -16.49
CA LYS A 462 3.91 -29.24 -15.81
C LYS A 462 4.26 -28.97 -14.35
N GLN A 463 3.98 -27.77 -13.87
CA GLN A 463 4.20 -27.43 -12.47
C GLN A 463 3.07 -26.57 -11.88
N ILE A 464 2.86 -26.74 -10.59
CA ILE A 464 2.02 -25.88 -9.75
C ILE A 464 2.91 -25.20 -8.72
N ILE A 465 2.80 -23.88 -8.61
CA ILE A 465 3.36 -23.07 -7.52
C ILE A 465 2.20 -22.76 -6.57
N LEU A 466 2.11 -23.47 -5.46
CA LEU A 466 1.08 -23.28 -4.44
C LEU A 466 1.56 -22.24 -3.42
N ILE A 467 0.79 -21.17 -3.22
CA ILE A 467 1.02 -20.17 -2.19
C ILE A 467 -0.16 -20.22 -1.22
N THR A 468 0.10 -20.57 0.03
CA THR A 468 -0.94 -20.69 1.06
C THR A 468 -0.38 -20.38 2.44
N ASP A 469 -1.25 -19.95 3.35
CA ASP A 469 -0.91 -19.69 4.75
C ASP A 469 -1.68 -20.60 5.73
N GLY A 470 -2.34 -21.64 5.24
CA GLY A 470 -3.23 -22.46 6.05
C GLY A 470 -3.42 -23.89 5.58
N VAL A 471 -4.09 -24.65 6.44
CA VAL A 471 -4.54 -26.03 6.18
C VAL A 471 -5.85 -26.05 5.40
N PRO A 472 -6.13 -27.12 4.65
CA PRO A 472 -7.45 -27.29 4.04
C PRO A 472 -8.55 -27.35 5.11
N THR A 473 -9.61 -26.58 4.90
CA THR A 473 -10.77 -26.43 5.78
C THR A 473 -12.09 -26.66 5.03
N ALA A 474 -12.03 -27.01 3.75
CA ALA A 474 -13.18 -27.40 2.97
C ALA A 474 -12.82 -28.45 1.92
N HIS A 475 -13.80 -29.29 1.56
CA HIS A 475 -13.68 -30.26 0.48
C HIS A 475 -15.04 -30.59 -0.14
N PHE A 476 -15.04 -31.18 -1.32
CA PHE A 476 -16.20 -31.80 -1.93
C PHE A 476 -16.13 -33.33 -1.79
N GLU A 477 -17.23 -33.91 -1.32
CA GLU A 477 -17.46 -35.35 -1.25
C GLU A 477 -18.80 -35.65 -1.93
N GLU A 478 -18.80 -36.46 -3.00
CA GLU A 478 -20.01 -36.91 -3.71
C GLU A 478 -21.01 -35.80 -4.09
N GLY A 479 -20.52 -34.60 -4.42
CA GLY A 479 -21.36 -33.45 -4.76
C GLY A 479 -21.87 -32.65 -3.56
N THR A 480 -21.46 -32.99 -2.34
CA THR A 480 -21.68 -32.17 -1.14
C THR A 480 -20.40 -31.39 -0.83
N LEU A 481 -20.54 -30.08 -0.56
CA LEU A 481 -19.49 -29.22 -0.04
C LEU A 481 -19.47 -29.32 1.48
N HIS A 482 -18.33 -29.69 2.04
CA HIS A 482 -18.07 -29.75 3.47
C HIS A 482 -17.16 -28.58 3.84
N ILE A 483 -17.53 -27.81 4.86
CA ILE A 483 -16.72 -26.71 5.40
C ILE A 483 -16.56 -26.92 6.90
N ASN A 484 -15.30 -27.01 7.34
CA ASN A 484 -14.93 -27.37 8.70
C ASN A 484 -13.85 -26.44 9.25
N TYR A 485 -14.15 -25.79 10.38
CA TYR A 485 -13.15 -25.08 11.18
C TYR A 485 -13.30 -25.44 12.65
N PRO A 486 -12.26 -25.90 13.37
CA PRO A 486 -10.99 -26.41 12.83
C PRO A 486 -11.23 -27.51 11.78
N PRO A 487 -10.23 -27.86 10.95
CA PRO A 487 -10.35 -28.87 9.90
C PRO A 487 -10.94 -30.20 10.40
N SER A 488 -11.36 -31.03 9.46
CA SER A 488 -11.70 -32.44 9.65
C SER A 488 -10.70 -33.34 8.93
N PRO A 489 -10.60 -34.64 9.30
CA PRO A 489 -9.77 -35.60 8.58
C PRO A 489 -10.09 -35.69 7.08
N GLY A 490 -11.36 -35.52 6.71
CA GLY A 490 -11.79 -35.52 5.31
C GLY A 490 -11.17 -34.39 4.49
N ASP A 491 -11.05 -33.19 5.06
CA ASP A 491 -10.42 -32.04 4.37
C ASP A 491 -8.98 -32.37 3.96
N PHE A 492 -8.27 -33.14 4.79
CA PHE A 492 -6.89 -33.54 4.54
C PHE A 492 -6.83 -34.69 3.52
N GLU A 493 -7.67 -35.72 3.70
CA GLU A 493 -7.70 -36.88 2.81
C GLU A 493 -8.01 -36.49 1.36
N PHE A 494 -9.05 -35.68 1.13
CA PHE A 494 -9.44 -35.28 -0.22
C PHE A 494 -8.41 -34.36 -0.88
N ALA A 495 -7.76 -33.48 -0.11
CA ALA A 495 -6.66 -32.66 -0.61
C ALA A 495 -5.44 -33.52 -1.01
N LEU A 496 -5.03 -34.47 -0.18
CA LEU A 496 -3.92 -35.39 -0.47
C LEU A 496 -4.24 -36.30 -1.67
N ARG A 497 -5.49 -36.76 -1.80
CA ARG A 497 -5.95 -37.55 -2.94
C ARG A 497 -5.82 -36.77 -4.26
N GLU A 498 -6.25 -35.51 -4.29
CA GLU A 498 -6.08 -34.68 -5.50
C GLU A 498 -4.62 -34.32 -5.75
N THR A 499 -3.82 -34.13 -4.70
CA THR A 499 -2.35 -33.93 -4.82
C THR A 499 -1.71 -35.10 -5.54
N LYS A 500 -2.02 -36.33 -5.09
CA LYS A 500 -1.52 -37.55 -5.73
C LYS A 500 -1.99 -37.66 -7.18
N ALA A 501 -3.27 -37.37 -7.46
CA ALA A 501 -3.80 -37.39 -8.83
C ALA A 501 -3.08 -36.39 -9.75
N ALA A 502 -2.72 -35.21 -9.26
CA ALA A 502 -1.92 -34.24 -10.01
C ALA A 502 -0.51 -34.76 -10.30
N THR A 503 0.14 -35.38 -9.32
CA THR A 503 1.48 -35.93 -9.53
C THR A 503 1.50 -37.18 -10.42
N ASP A 504 0.45 -37.99 -10.37
CA ASP A 504 0.27 -39.14 -11.28
C ASP A 504 0.09 -38.65 -12.73
N ASP A 505 -0.50 -37.46 -12.95
CA ASP A 505 -0.59 -36.76 -14.23
C ASP A 505 0.72 -36.03 -14.65
N GLY A 506 1.81 -36.23 -13.89
CA GLY A 506 3.13 -35.67 -14.16
C GLY A 506 3.30 -34.20 -13.78
N VAL A 507 2.47 -33.68 -12.86
CA VAL A 507 2.55 -32.31 -12.36
C VAL A 507 3.45 -32.26 -11.12
N VAL A 508 4.47 -31.40 -11.13
CA VAL A 508 5.31 -31.12 -9.95
C VAL A 508 4.68 -30.00 -9.14
N ILE A 509 4.53 -30.17 -7.83
CA ILE A 509 3.91 -29.16 -6.95
C ILE A 509 4.96 -28.59 -6.00
N ASN A 510 5.34 -27.32 -6.22
CA ASN A 510 6.20 -26.56 -5.30
C ASN A 510 5.32 -25.67 -4.41
N THR A 511 5.52 -25.74 -3.10
CA THR A 511 4.66 -25.06 -2.12
C THR A 511 5.42 -23.99 -1.34
N PHE A 512 4.86 -22.80 -1.25
CA PHE A 512 5.35 -21.68 -0.47
C PHE A 512 4.38 -21.41 0.67
N LEU A 513 4.75 -21.86 1.88
CA LEU A 513 3.96 -21.73 3.09
C LEU A 513 4.30 -20.43 3.82
N LEU A 514 3.32 -19.52 3.95
CA LEU A 514 3.50 -18.19 4.57
C LEU A 514 3.26 -18.18 6.08
N THR A 515 3.28 -19.37 6.67
CA THR A 515 3.16 -19.61 8.11
C THR A 515 4.10 -20.74 8.52
N SER A 516 4.28 -20.91 9.82
CA SER A 516 5.16 -21.91 10.44
C SER A 516 4.49 -23.28 10.60
N ASP A 517 5.30 -24.34 10.53
CA ASP A 517 4.86 -25.75 10.55
C ASP A 517 3.97 -26.18 11.72
N TRP A 518 4.08 -25.54 12.89
CA TRP A 518 3.33 -25.95 14.09
C TRP A 518 1.82 -25.78 13.94
N GLU A 519 1.37 -24.92 13.03
CA GLU A 519 -0.05 -24.70 12.75
C GLU A 519 -0.71 -25.83 11.95
N PHE A 520 0.03 -26.86 11.49
CA PHE A 520 -0.48 -27.93 10.62
C PHE A 520 -0.68 -29.29 11.31
N SER A 521 -0.38 -29.38 12.61
CA SER A 521 -0.51 -30.61 13.39
C SER A 521 -1.88 -30.68 14.08
N TYR A 522 -2.89 -31.15 13.33
CA TYR A 522 -4.26 -31.33 13.85
C TYR A 522 -4.60 -32.78 14.22
N PHE A 523 -4.05 -33.77 13.50
CA PHE A 523 -4.42 -35.18 13.63
C PHE A 523 -3.19 -36.09 13.66
N GLY A 524 -2.77 -36.54 14.84
CA GLY A 524 -1.71 -37.55 15.00
C GLY A 524 -0.28 -37.01 14.98
N ASP A 525 0.67 -37.93 14.78
CA ASP A 525 2.12 -37.68 14.93
C ASP A 525 2.78 -37.07 13.67
N GLU A 526 2.24 -37.33 12.46
CA GLU A 526 2.71 -36.73 11.21
C GLU A 526 1.80 -35.57 10.78
N SER A 527 2.39 -34.40 10.51
CA SER A 527 1.62 -33.22 10.09
C SER A 527 1.09 -33.36 8.65
N PHE A 528 0.02 -32.63 8.33
CA PHE A 528 -0.52 -32.59 6.96
C PHE A 528 0.55 -32.25 5.93
N ILE A 529 1.44 -31.31 6.24
CA ILE A 529 2.50 -30.87 5.35
C ILE A 529 3.52 -31.97 5.06
N GLN A 530 3.85 -32.82 6.04
CA GLN A 530 4.74 -33.96 5.80
C GLN A 530 4.12 -34.95 4.82
N GLN A 531 2.83 -35.25 4.94
CA GLN A 531 2.12 -36.12 4.01
C GLN A 531 2.00 -35.47 2.63
N PHE A 532 1.69 -34.16 2.59
CA PHE A 532 1.63 -33.40 1.36
C PHE A 532 2.97 -33.41 0.62
N ALA A 533 4.09 -33.21 1.33
CA ALA A 533 5.44 -33.25 0.77
C ALA A 533 5.79 -34.61 0.14
N LYS A 534 5.37 -35.72 0.77
CA LYS A 534 5.58 -37.07 0.23
C LYS A 534 4.85 -37.27 -1.10
N HIS A 535 3.74 -36.57 -1.32
CA HIS A 535 2.91 -36.71 -2.51
C HIS A 535 3.13 -35.63 -3.57
N SER A 536 3.73 -34.49 -3.26
CA SER A 536 3.82 -33.33 -4.17
C SER A 536 4.88 -33.46 -5.28
N GLN A 537 5.84 -34.39 -5.14
CA GLN A 537 7.04 -34.54 -5.98
C GLN A 537 7.91 -33.27 -6.12
N GLY A 538 7.55 -32.18 -5.43
CA GLY A 538 8.24 -30.90 -5.45
C GLY A 538 8.75 -30.52 -4.06
N ARG A 539 9.15 -29.25 -3.93
CA ARG A 539 9.76 -28.70 -2.71
C ARG A 539 8.76 -27.89 -1.91
N ILE A 540 8.97 -27.83 -0.60
CA ILE A 540 8.21 -26.97 0.32
C ILE A 540 9.16 -25.91 0.89
N PHE A 541 8.74 -24.66 0.80
CA PHE A 541 9.46 -23.49 1.28
C PHE A 541 8.67 -22.82 2.40
N TYR A 542 9.39 -22.27 3.38
CA TYR A 542 8.84 -21.50 4.50
C TYR A 542 9.35 -20.06 4.47
N PRO A 543 9.05 -19.29 3.41
CA PRO A 543 9.56 -17.93 3.30
C PRO A 543 8.89 -17.02 4.33
N HIS A 544 9.66 -16.05 4.83
CA HIS A 544 9.03 -14.84 5.36
C HIS A 544 8.30 -14.13 4.19
N PRO A 545 7.07 -13.59 4.35
CA PRO A 545 6.30 -13.01 3.23
C PRO A 545 7.10 -12.02 2.36
N ARG A 546 7.90 -11.17 3.01
CA ARG A 546 8.81 -10.18 2.35
C ARG A 546 9.90 -10.77 1.44
N GLN A 547 10.24 -12.05 1.60
CA GLN A 547 11.31 -12.73 0.86
C GLN A 547 10.76 -13.80 -0.11
N MET A 548 9.45 -14.05 -0.08
CA MET A 548 8.82 -15.09 -0.89
C MET A 548 9.04 -14.85 -2.38
N ASP A 549 8.85 -13.63 -2.85
CA ASP A 549 8.96 -13.26 -4.26
C ASP A 549 10.36 -13.56 -4.83
N ARG A 550 11.41 -13.25 -4.06
CA ARG A 550 12.80 -13.64 -4.36
C ARG A 550 12.95 -15.15 -4.47
N MET A 551 12.49 -15.89 -3.46
CA MET A 551 12.65 -17.35 -3.42
C MET A 551 11.96 -18.05 -4.59
N VAL A 552 10.74 -17.63 -4.94
CA VAL A 552 9.99 -18.21 -6.06
C VAL A 552 10.72 -17.98 -7.39
N LEU A 553 11.21 -16.76 -7.63
CA LEU A 553 11.90 -16.45 -8.89
C LEU A 553 13.24 -17.19 -9.03
N VAL A 554 14.03 -17.26 -7.95
CA VAL A 554 15.25 -18.06 -7.93
C VAL A 554 14.95 -19.53 -8.20
N ASP A 555 13.90 -20.06 -7.56
CA ASP A 555 13.50 -21.46 -7.73
C ASP A 555 13.07 -21.77 -9.17
N PHE A 556 12.27 -20.88 -9.76
CA PHE A 556 11.82 -20.98 -11.14
C PHE A 556 13.01 -21.00 -12.11
N ILE A 557 13.96 -20.07 -11.96
CA ILE A 557 15.14 -19.98 -12.82
C ILE A 557 16.03 -21.22 -12.67
N GLN A 558 16.25 -21.71 -11.44
CA GLN A 558 17.02 -22.92 -11.20
C GLN A 558 16.36 -24.18 -11.80
N ASN A 559 15.03 -24.30 -11.67
CA ASN A 559 14.30 -25.39 -12.29
C ASN A 559 14.40 -25.31 -13.83
N LYS A 560 14.28 -24.11 -14.39
CA LYS A 560 14.49 -23.86 -15.82
C LYS A 560 15.87 -24.29 -16.30
N LYS A 561 16.93 -24.00 -15.55
CA LYS A 561 18.29 -24.46 -15.86
C LYS A 561 18.44 -25.98 -15.82
N THR A 562 17.61 -26.69 -15.06
CA THR A 562 17.63 -28.17 -15.00
C THR A 562 16.88 -28.80 -16.18
N LEU A 563 15.87 -28.11 -16.71
CA LEU A 563 15.05 -28.59 -17.82
C LEU A 563 15.70 -28.40 -19.21
N ILE A 564 16.63 -27.45 -19.32
CA ILE A 564 17.43 -27.13 -20.51
C ILE A 564 18.74 -27.91 -20.45
#